data_AF-A0A9D6ZNF6-F1
#
_entry.id   AF-A0A9D6ZNF6-F1
#
_cell.length_a   1.000
_cell.length_b   1.000
_cell.length_c   1.000
_cell.angle_alpha   90.00
_cell.angle_beta   90.00
_cell.angle_gamma   90.00
#
_symmetry.space_group_name_H-M   'P 1'
#
loop_
_entity.id
_entity.type
_entity.pdbx_description
1 polymer ?
#
loop_
_entity_poly.entity_id
_entity_poly.type
_entity_poly.pdbx_seq_one_letter_code
_entity_poly.pdbx_strand_id
1 'polypeptide(L)'
;MAHLRTCKPPMDRAPEPIGDAGPGRAAPQPARLLHGLAPVLALLAGAACGSEPATNPCLGVDCSGHGVCTTDGFWALCTCESGYFPVGATCVGGDAGDGGDATDGDSTEGGDGRDADDTEGGDAVPRCGDGTVDLTEECDDGNDAEGDGCDGDCTYSCHAAADCDDGNPCGSELCVTETGGRRCRSTPTPAGTLCDDRDTCTLFDGCDGLGACVGAPEPADTRCDNGLYCDGAPDACDGAGHCTPISFTPCPTSGCVAGCDEATDTCLPAATSVECRAAAHPCDAAENCDGIATSCPADVPAAAGTVCDDGDDCTINDVCDGGGSCYGTYNC
;
A
#
# COMPACT_ATOMS: atom_id res chain seq x y z
N MET A 1 50.40 -19.15 -42.36
CA MET A 1 49.77 -19.21 -41.03
C MET A 1 49.58 -17.77 -40.58
N ALA A 2 48.35 -17.28 -40.70
CA ALA A 2 48.00 -15.87 -40.52
C ALA A 2 47.51 -15.60 -39.09
N HIS A 3 48.02 -14.52 -38.50
CA HIS A 3 47.72 -14.06 -37.15
C HIS A 3 46.38 -13.29 -37.08
N LEU A 4 45.72 -13.42 -35.92
CA LEU A 4 44.50 -12.73 -35.51
C LEU A 4 44.66 -11.20 -35.50
N ARG A 5 43.59 -10.48 -35.88
CA ARG A 5 43.40 -9.05 -35.58
C ARG A 5 41.99 -8.82 -35.01
N THR A 6 41.96 -8.15 -33.86
CA THR A 6 40.81 -7.60 -33.15
C THR A 6 40.22 -6.37 -33.87
N CYS A 7 38.90 -6.23 -33.89
CA CYS A 7 38.21 -5.03 -34.36
C CYS A 7 37.65 -4.20 -33.20
N LYS A 8 38.04 -2.93 -33.19
CA LYS A 8 37.60 -1.81 -32.34
C LYS A 8 36.36 -1.15 -32.98
N PRO A 9 35.33 -0.73 -32.23
CA PRO A 9 34.20 0.02 -32.79
C PRO A 9 34.55 1.50 -33.07
N PRO A 10 33.97 2.12 -34.11
CA PRO A 10 34.26 3.51 -34.47
C PRO A 10 33.45 4.53 -33.64
N MET A 11 34.11 5.62 -33.26
CA MET A 11 33.47 6.89 -32.89
C MET A 11 33.37 7.78 -34.12
N ASP A 12 32.21 8.42 -34.35
CA ASP A 12 32.08 9.86 -34.67
C ASP A 12 30.66 10.20 -35.17
N ARG A 13 29.97 11.13 -34.50
CA ARG A 13 29.65 12.49 -35.02
C ARG A 13 28.78 13.29 -34.05
N ALA A 14 29.25 14.50 -33.75
CA ALA A 14 28.48 15.57 -33.11
C ALA A 14 27.65 16.36 -34.16
N PRO A 15 26.53 17.01 -33.77
CA PRO A 15 25.76 17.90 -34.63
C PRO A 15 26.20 19.39 -34.53
N GLU A 16 26.20 20.09 -35.66
CA GLU A 16 26.35 21.56 -35.77
C GLU A 16 24.97 22.28 -35.70
N PRO A 17 24.93 23.58 -35.30
CA PRO A 17 23.68 24.32 -35.07
C PRO A 17 23.09 24.97 -36.33
N ILE A 18 21.76 24.99 -36.44
CA ILE A 18 21.01 25.71 -37.49
C ILE A 18 20.37 26.97 -36.90
N GLY A 19 20.64 28.10 -37.56
CA GLY A 19 20.15 29.43 -37.22
C GLY A 19 18.76 29.77 -37.74
N ASP A 20 18.32 30.91 -37.23
CA ASP A 20 17.03 31.61 -37.30
C ASP A 20 16.61 32.08 -38.71
N ALA A 21 15.33 31.91 -39.09
CA ALA A 21 14.65 32.69 -40.13
C ALA A 21 13.11 32.60 -39.99
N GLY A 22 12.48 33.78 -39.86
CA GLY A 22 11.08 34.01 -39.51
C GLY A 22 9.98 33.79 -40.57
N PRO A 23 8.80 34.45 -40.44
CA PRO A 23 7.50 33.86 -40.78
C PRO A 23 6.92 34.26 -42.15
N GLY A 24 6.15 33.37 -42.77
CA GLY A 24 5.49 33.62 -44.07
C GLY A 24 4.21 32.80 -44.33
N ARG A 25 3.07 33.37 -43.96
CA ARG A 25 1.75 33.42 -44.68
C ARG A 25 1.14 32.13 -45.30
N ALA A 26 0.08 31.64 -44.62
CA ALA A 26 -1.27 31.24 -45.07
C ALA A 26 -1.58 30.74 -46.52
N ALA A 27 -2.07 29.47 -46.58
CA ALA A 27 -3.32 28.95 -47.20
C ALA A 27 -3.55 28.94 -48.75
N PRO A 28 -4.50 28.14 -49.32
CA PRO A 28 -4.95 26.76 -49.02
C PRO A 28 -5.34 25.86 -50.26
N GLN A 29 -5.64 24.57 -50.00
CA GLN A 29 -6.61 23.65 -50.69
C GLN A 29 -6.20 22.99 -52.06
N PRO A 30 -6.89 21.91 -52.56
CA PRO A 30 -6.52 20.51 -52.30
C PRO A 30 -6.50 19.62 -53.57
N ALA A 31 -6.24 18.31 -53.36
CA ALA A 31 -6.87 17.17 -54.04
C ALA A 31 -5.96 16.16 -54.78
N ARG A 32 -6.41 14.90 -54.62
CA ARG A 32 -6.32 13.71 -55.48
C ARG A 32 -5.28 12.64 -55.18
N LEU A 33 -5.81 11.61 -54.50
CA LEU A 33 -5.63 10.18 -54.76
C LEU A 33 -4.94 9.83 -56.09
N LEU A 34 -3.93 8.97 -56.02
CA LEU A 34 -3.79 7.83 -56.92
C LEU A 34 -2.98 6.70 -56.26
N HIS A 35 -3.60 5.52 -56.24
CA HIS A 35 -3.07 4.25 -55.77
C HIS A 35 -2.04 3.69 -56.76
N GLY A 36 -0.97 3.10 -56.26
CA GLY A 36 0.03 2.39 -57.08
C GLY A 36 0.95 1.53 -56.23
N LEU A 37 0.47 0.33 -55.90
CA LEU A 37 1.20 -0.72 -55.19
C LEU A 37 2.40 -1.22 -56.00
N ALA A 38 3.57 -1.31 -55.36
CA ALA A 38 4.69 -2.14 -55.78
C ALA A 38 4.95 -3.18 -54.69
N PRO A 39 5.17 -4.47 -55.00
CA PRO A 39 5.79 -5.38 -54.06
C PRO A 39 7.19 -5.75 -54.56
N VAL A 40 8.22 -5.26 -53.85
CA VAL A 40 9.53 -5.92 -53.82
C VAL A 40 9.54 -6.73 -52.53
N LEU A 41 9.45 -8.05 -52.71
CA LEU A 41 9.49 -9.06 -51.66
C LEU A 41 10.90 -9.10 -51.04
N ALA A 42 11.09 -8.40 -49.93
CA ALA A 42 12.26 -8.54 -49.07
C ALA A 42 11.95 -9.58 -47.98
N LEU A 43 12.62 -10.74 -48.07
CA LEU A 43 12.72 -11.70 -46.98
C LEU A 43 13.43 -11.03 -45.79
N LEU A 44 12.68 -10.77 -44.72
CA LEU A 44 13.21 -10.58 -43.39
C LEU A 44 12.53 -11.58 -42.47
N ALA A 45 13.31 -12.54 -41.98
CA ALA A 45 12.96 -13.43 -40.90
C ALA A 45 12.77 -12.58 -39.63
N GLY A 46 11.53 -12.18 -39.38
CA GLY A 46 11.10 -11.72 -38.06
C GLY A 46 11.04 -12.93 -37.14
N ALA A 47 11.80 -12.88 -36.05
CA ALA A 47 11.55 -13.72 -34.89
C ALA A 47 10.11 -13.49 -34.46
N ALA A 48 9.26 -14.48 -34.71
CA ALA A 48 7.97 -14.56 -34.05
C ALA A 48 8.27 -14.75 -32.56
N CYS A 49 7.89 -13.79 -31.73
CA CYS A 49 7.72 -14.03 -30.31
C CYS A 49 6.68 -15.15 -30.22
N GLY A 50 7.12 -16.35 -29.86
CA GLY A 50 6.21 -17.47 -29.63
C GLY A 50 5.32 -17.07 -28.47
N SER A 51 4.06 -16.75 -28.76
CA SER A 51 3.02 -16.73 -27.75
C SER A 51 2.89 -18.16 -27.24
N GLU A 52 3.50 -18.45 -26.10
CA GLU A 52 3.16 -19.65 -25.34
C GLU A 52 1.64 -19.64 -25.11
N PRO A 53 0.92 -20.76 -25.30
CA PRO A 53 -0.50 -20.76 -25.01
C PRO A 53 -0.66 -20.46 -23.53
N ALA A 54 -1.44 -19.43 -23.19
CA ALA A 54 -1.86 -19.17 -21.82
C ALA A 54 -2.44 -20.47 -21.24
N THR A 55 -1.62 -21.19 -20.48
CA THR A 55 -2.06 -22.36 -19.73
C THR A 55 -3.15 -21.87 -18.80
N ASN A 56 -4.36 -22.42 -18.94
CA ASN A 56 -5.45 -22.10 -18.02
C ASN A 56 -4.92 -22.23 -16.58
N PRO A 57 -4.87 -21.15 -15.79
CA PRO A 57 -4.25 -21.20 -14.47
C PRO A 57 -5.04 -22.09 -13.50
N CYS A 58 -6.30 -22.42 -13.82
CA CYS A 58 -7.08 -23.40 -13.07
C CYS A 58 -6.78 -24.87 -13.44
N LEU A 59 -5.86 -25.14 -14.39
CA LEU A 59 -5.53 -26.51 -14.77
C LEU A 59 -4.76 -27.21 -13.65
N GLY A 60 -5.44 -28.09 -12.90
CA GLY A 60 -4.87 -28.82 -11.77
C GLY A 60 -5.09 -28.17 -10.41
N VAL A 61 -5.85 -27.06 -10.35
CA VAL A 61 -6.28 -26.42 -9.10
C VAL A 61 -7.67 -26.95 -8.75
N ASP A 62 -7.77 -27.73 -7.67
CA ASP A 62 -9.02 -28.30 -7.18
C ASP A 62 -9.64 -27.52 -6.02
N CYS A 63 -9.03 -26.39 -5.63
CA CYS A 63 -9.43 -25.60 -4.47
C CYS A 63 -9.62 -26.46 -3.20
N SER A 64 -8.76 -27.47 -3.04
CA SER A 64 -8.81 -28.41 -1.91
C SER A 64 -10.13 -29.19 -1.82
N GLY A 65 -10.92 -29.23 -2.90
CA GLY A 65 -12.23 -29.88 -2.95
C GLY A 65 -13.39 -29.08 -2.34
N HIS A 66 -13.15 -27.86 -1.88
CA HIS A 66 -14.12 -27.02 -1.15
C HIS A 66 -14.37 -25.67 -1.84
N GLY A 67 -14.19 -25.61 -3.15
CA GLY A 67 -14.42 -24.40 -3.92
C GLY A 67 -14.33 -24.61 -5.42
N VAL A 68 -14.61 -23.55 -6.17
CA VAL A 68 -14.51 -23.52 -7.63
C VAL A 68 -13.41 -22.54 -8.03
N CYS A 69 -12.50 -22.99 -8.90
CA CYS A 69 -11.44 -22.12 -9.43
C CYS A 69 -12.00 -21.15 -10.47
N THR A 70 -11.74 -19.87 -10.28
CA THR A 70 -12.03 -18.76 -11.19
C THR A 70 -10.74 -18.02 -11.56
N THR A 71 -10.73 -17.31 -12.68
CA THR A 71 -9.52 -16.62 -13.19
C THR A 71 -9.68 -15.10 -13.10
N ASP A 72 -8.76 -14.44 -12.40
CA ASP A 72 -8.59 -12.98 -12.38
C ASP A 72 -7.43 -12.61 -13.32
N GLY A 73 -7.72 -12.56 -14.62
CA GLY A 73 -6.73 -12.21 -15.65
C GLY A 73 -5.64 -13.28 -15.84
N PHE A 74 -4.69 -13.34 -14.91
CA PHE A 74 -3.50 -14.22 -14.96
C PHE A 74 -3.38 -15.19 -13.78
N TRP A 75 -4.17 -15.03 -12.71
CA TRP A 75 -4.07 -15.85 -11.50
C TRP A 75 -5.30 -16.77 -11.29
N ALA A 76 -5.06 -17.95 -10.72
CA ALA A 76 -6.11 -18.86 -10.25
C ALA A 76 -6.56 -18.44 -8.85
N LEU A 77 -7.86 -18.14 -8.72
CA LEU A 77 -8.48 -17.76 -7.46
C LEU A 77 -9.56 -18.79 -7.09
N CYS A 78 -9.55 -19.26 -5.85
CA CYS A 78 -10.57 -20.17 -5.37
C CYS A 78 -11.75 -19.40 -4.78
N THR A 79 -12.95 -19.65 -5.33
CA THR A 79 -14.20 -19.21 -4.69
C THR A 79 -14.65 -20.35 -3.77
N CYS A 80 -14.44 -20.18 -2.47
CA CYS A 80 -14.68 -21.23 -1.49
C CYS A 80 -16.16 -21.34 -1.07
N GLU A 81 -16.58 -22.54 -0.73
CA GLU A 81 -17.89 -22.83 -0.14
C GLU A 81 -17.97 -22.33 1.32
N SER A 82 -19.19 -22.17 1.86
CA SER A 82 -19.39 -21.68 3.22
C SER A 82 -18.63 -22.51 4.26
N GLY A 83 -17.86 -21.84 5.14
CA GLY A 83 -16.98 -22.47 6.14
C GLY A 83 -15.51 -22.57 5.70
N TYR A 84 -15.20 -22.20 4.45
CA TYR A 84 -13.84 -22.15 3.93
C TYR A 84 -13.48 -20.75 3.46
N PHE A 85 -12.25 -20.33 3.70
CA PHE A 85 -11.72 -19.05 3.27
C PHE A 85 -10.64 -19.24 2.20
N PRO A 86 -10.61 -18.39 1.16
CA PRO A 86 -9.62 -18.49 0.11
C PRO A 86 -8.24 -18.03 0.60
N VAL A 87 -7.25 -18.91 0.50
CA VAL A 87 -5.84 -18.61 0.75
C VAL A 87 -5.05 -19.05 -0.48
N GLY A 88 -4.77 -18.11 -1.38
CA GLY A 88 -4.17 -18.40 -2.69
C GLY A 88 -5.05 -19.32 -3.54
N ALA A 89 -4.48 -20.43 -4.00
CA ALA A 89 -5.18 -21.46 -4.78
C ALA A 89 -5.79 -22.59 -3.91
N THR A 90 -6.00 -22.34 -2.62
CA THR A 90 -6.55 -23.33 -1.67
C THR A 90 -7.70 -22.75 -0.87
N CYS A 91 -8.65 -23.62 -0.50
CA CYS A 91 -9.71 -23.30 0.45
C CYS A 91 -9.34 -23.92 1.79
N VAL A 92 -9.06 -23.07 2.77
CA VAL A 92 -8.71 -23.49 4.12
C VAL A 92 -9.94 -23.36 4.99
N GLY A 93 -10.29 -24.44 5.69
CA GLY A 93 -11.38 -24.42 6.66
C GLY A 93 -11.01 -23.44 7.77
N GLY A 94 -11.78 -22.36 7.89
CA GLY A 94 -11.69 -21.54 9.07
C GLY A 94 -12.54 -22.22 10.12
N ASP A 95 -11.90 -22.88 11.08
CA ASP A 95 -12.44 -22.83 12.43
C ASP A 95 -12.58 -21.33 12.71
N ALA A 96 -13.81 -20.82 12.69
CA ALA A 96 -14.10 -19.47 13.12
C ALA A 96 -13.45 -19.34 14.50
N GLY A 97 -12.33 -18.62 14.55
CA GLY A 97 -11.57 -18.39 15.74
C GLY A 97 -12.44 -17.65 16.72
N ASP A 98 -13.12 -18.42 17.56
CA ASP A 98 -13.43 -18.05 18.92
C ASP A 98 -12.10 -17.64 19.58
N GLY A 99 -11.85 -16.34 19.59
CA GLY A 99 -10.82 -15.71 20.39
C GLY A 99 -11.25 -15.85 21.84
N GLY A 100 -10.55 -16.73 22.57
CA GLY A 100 -11.09 -17.34 23.76
C GLY A 100 -11.21 -16.45 24.99
N ASP A 101 -12.03 -16.94 25.92
CA ASP A 101 -11.70 -16.95 27.34
C ASP A 101 -12.38 -18.17 27.97
N ALA A 102 -11.57 -19.18 28.29
CA ALA A 102 -12.02 -20.39 28.98
C ALA A 102 -11.08 -20.67 30.17
N THR A 103 -11.10 -19.77 31.13
CA THR A 103 -10.97 -20.17 32.54
C THR A 103 -12.07 -19.50 33.35
N ASP A 104 -13.24 -20.12 33.39
CA ASP A 104 -13.89 -20.48 34.65
C ASP A 104 -15.00 -21.47 34.38
N GLY A 105 -14.81 -22.70 34.88
CA GLY A 105 -15.83 -23.72 34.85
C GLY A 105 -16.91 -23.39 35.85
N ASP A 106 -18.12 -23.11 35.38
CA ASP A 106 -19.33 -23.46 36.09
C ASP A 106 -20.42 -23.87 35.10
N SER A 107 -20.73 -25.17 35.09
CA SER A 107 -21.81 -25.75 34.30
C SER A 107 -22.94 -26.16 35.23
N THR A 108 -23.83 -25.22 35.54
CA THR A 108 -25.22 -25.42 35.98
C THR A 108 -25.95 -24.12 35.61
N GLU A 109 -27.05 -24.00 34.86
CA GLU A 109 -28.22 -24.82 34.49
C GLU A 109 -28.73 -24.20 33.15
N GLY A 110 -29.25 -24.92 32.15
CA GLY A 110 -30.68 -25.28 32.03
C GLY A 110 -31.58 -24.15 31.47
N GLY A 111 -32.04 -24.26 30.20
CA GLY A 111 -33.17 -23.51 29.60
C GLY A 111 -32.78 -22.64 28.39
N ASP A 112 -33.06 -23.05 27.14
CA ASP A 112 -34.26 -22.68 26.33
C ASP A 112 -34.34 -21.16 26.07
N GLY A 113 -34.40 -20.61 24.86
CA GLY A 113 -35.06 -21.09 23.66
C GLY A 113 -36.37 -20.32 23.42
N ARG A 114 -36.26 -19.07 22.94
CA ARG A 114 -37.36 -18.22 22.42
C ARG A 114 -38.48 -17.88 23.40
N ASP A 115 -38.40 -16.70 24.00
CA ASP A 115 -39.57 -16.07 24.63
C ASP A 115 -39.92 -14.77 23.91
N ALA A 116 -40.86 -14.91 22.97
CA ALA A 116 -41.84 -13.87 22.72
C ALA A 116 -42.95 -14.03 23.77
N ASP A 117 -43.39 -12.89 24.31
CA ASP A 117 -44.54 -12.69 25.19
C ASP A 117 -44.35 -13.02 26.68
N ASP A 118 -43.99 -11.99 27.47
CA ASP A 118 -44.40 -11.88 28.87
C ASP A 118 -44.86 -10.44 29.15
N THR A 119 -46.11 -10.19 28.80
CA THR A 119 -46.87 -9.03 29.29
C THR A 119 -47.34 -9.30 30.72
N GLU A 120 -46.56 -8.88 31.73
CA GLU A 120 -47.07 -8.56 33.07
C GLU A 120 -46.33 -7.36 33.69
N GLY A 121 -46.87 -6.15 33.45
CA GLY A 121 -46.95 -5.12 34.49
C GLY A 121 -45.71 -4.28 34.82
N GLY A 122 -45.41 -3.33 33.94
CA GLY A 122 -45.31 -1.93 34.38
C GLY A 122 -43.93 -1.40 34.75
N ASP A 123 -42.98 -1.53 33.84
CA ASP A 123 -42.18 -0.43 33.32
C ASP A 123 -41.68 -0.94 31.96
N ALA A 124 -42.28 -0.47 30.86
CA ALA A 124 -41.73 -0.75 29.54
C ALA A 124 -40.32 -0.15 29.57
N VAL A 125 -39.30 -1.00 29.49
CA VAL A 125 -37.95 -0.49 29.22
C VAL A 125 -38.09 0.26 27.91
N PRO A 126 -37.85 1.59 27.88
CA PRO A 126 -37.94 2.35 26.64
C PRO A 126 -37.06 1.66 25.59
N ARG A 127 -37.66 1.34 24.45
CA ARG A 127 -37.02 0.57 23.39
C ARG A 127 -36.88 1.47 22.18
N CYS A 128 -35.63 1.78 21.87
CA CYS A 128 -35.34 2.52 20.67
C CYS A 128 -35.83 1.82 19.41
N GLY A 129 -36.51 2.58 18.56
CA GLY A 129 -37.03 2.12 17.29
C GLY A 129 -38.41 1.50 17.36
N ASP A 130 -39.21 1.76 18.41
CA ASP A 130 -40.57 1.25 18.51
C ASP A 130 -41.63 2.18 17.89
N GLY A 131 -41.19 3.34 17.39
CA GLY A 131 -42.00 4.36 16.75
C GLY A 131 -42.56 5.40 17.73
N THR A 132 -42.18 5.35 19.01
CA THR A 132 -42.62 6.28 20.04
C THR A 132 -41.47 6.77 20.90
N VAL A 133 -41.37 8.10 21.09
CA VAL A 133 -40.36 8.68 21.97
C VAL A 133 -40.80 8.58 23.42
N ASP A 134 -40.15 7.71 24.19
CA ASP A 134 -40.40 7.53 25.63
C ASP A 134 -39.65 8.55 26.51
N LEU A 135 -39.94 8.55 27.82
CA LEU A 135 -39.42 9.55 28.77
C LEU A 135 -37.89 9.59 28.91
N THR A 136 -37.17 8.53 28.51
CA THR A 136 -35.70 8.43 28.62
C THR A 136 -35.00 8.54 27.26
N GLU A 137 -35.75 8.57 26.16
CA GLU A 137 -35.19 8.59 24.81
C GLU A 137 -35.10 10.02 24.30
N GLU A 138 -34.02 10.33 23.59
CA GLU A 138 -33.87 11.66 22.95
C GLU A 138 -34.64 11.73 21.62
N CYS A 139 -34.82 10.58 20.97
CA CYS A 139 -35.40 10.39 19.64
C CYS A 139 -35.99 8.99 19.51
N ASP A 140 -36.75 8.75 18.43
CA ASP A 140 -37.19 7.42 17.98
C ASP A 140 -37.71 7.58 16.54
N ASP A 141 -37.11 6.85 15.59
CA ASP A 141 -37.52 6.86 14.18
C ASP A 141 -38.15 5.54 13.69
N GLY A 142 -38.49 4.66 14.64
CA GLY A 142 -39.15 3.39 14.37
C GLY A 142 -38.21 2.27 13.91
N ASN A 143 -36.90 2.43 14.06
CA ASN A 143 -35.93 1.35 13.88
C ASN A 143 -34.66 1.54 14.74
N ASP A 144 -33.73 0.58 14.69
CA ASP A 144 -32.48 0.55 15.46
C ASP A 144 -31.23 0.72 14.58
N ALA A 145 -31.37 1.30 13.37
CA ALA A 145 -30.24 1.57 12.51
C ALA A 145 -29.44 2.78 12.99
N GLU A 146 -28.12 2.69 12.88
CA GLU A 146 -27.22 3.78 13.24
C GLU A 146 -27.13 4.82 12.12
N GLY A 147 -27.14 6.11 12.48
CA GLY A 147 -26.83 7.21 11.57
C GLY A 147 -27.96 7.66 10.62
N ASP A 148 -29.17 7.10 10.73
CA ASP A 148 -30.33 7.52 9.94
C ASP A 148 -31.18 8.60 10.60
N GLY A 149 -30.93 8.89 11.88
CA GLY A 149 -31.46 10.03 12.61
C GLY A 149 -31.64 9.76 14.10
N CYS A 150 -31.94 8.52 14.47
CA CYS A 150 -31.95 8.08 15.85
C CYS A 150 -31.16 6.77 15.98
N ASP A 151 -30.05 6.84 16.72
CA ASP A 151 -29.15 5.70 16.87
C ASP A 151 -29.76 4.64 17.80
N GLY A 152 -29.23 3.41 17.79
CA GLY A 152 -29.81 2.27 18.53
C GLY A 152 -29.76 2.42 20.06
N ASP A 153 -29.07 3.44 20.56
CA ASP A 153 -29.03 3.85 21.97
C ASP A 153 -30.01 4.99 22.30
N CYS A 154 -30.86 5.38 21.36
CA CYS A 154 -31.85 6.45 21.46
C CYS A 154 -31.28 7.83 21.70
N THR A 155 -30.06 8.04 21.22
CA THR A 155 -29.44 9.35 21.05
C THR A 155 -29.55 9.79 19.59
N TYR A 156 -29.51 11.10 19.37
CA TYR A 156 -29.49 11.62 18.02
C TYR A 156 -28.15 11.33 17.35
N SER A 157 -28.17 10.92 16.08
CA SER A 157 -26.93 10.70 15.30
C SER A 157 -26.06 11.96 15.15
N CYS A 158 -26.63 13.14 15.41
CA CYS A 158 -25.88 14.39 15.57
C CYS A 158 -26.60 15.40 16.49
N HIS A 159 -25.82 16.26 17.14
CA HIS A 159 -26.34 17.38 17.95
C HIS A 159 -26.04 18.74 17.32
N ALA A 160 -24.99 18.84 16.51
CA ALA A 160 -24.59 20.03 15.80
C ALA A 160 -23.93 19.70 14.45
N ALA A 161 -23.79 20.72 13.59
CA ALA A 161 -23.06 20.62 12.33
C ALA A 161 -21.62 20.11 12.50
N ALA A 162 -20.97 20.42 13.63
CA ALA A 162 -19.61 19.98 13.93
C ALA A 162 -19.48 18.46 14.13
N ASP A 163 -20.55 17.77 14.55
CA ASP A 163 -20.55 16.31 14.70
C ASP A 163 -20.59 15.60 13.34
N CYS A 164 -20.95 16.34 12.29
CA CYS A 164 -21.08 15.85 10.92
C CYS A 164 -19.88 16.18 10.03
N ASP A 165 -18.82 16.81 10.56
CA ASP A 165 -17.65 17.21 9.75
C ASP A 165 -16.91 15.97 9.24
N ASP A 166 -16.99 15.74 7.94
CA ASP A 166 -16.31 14.66 7.22
C ASP A 166 -14.90 15.08 6.73
N GLY A 167 -14.49 16.31 7.03
CA GLY A 167 -13.21 16.89 6.61
C GLY A 167 -13.19 17.34 5.14
N ASN A 168 -14.32 17.30 4.42
CA ASN A 168 -14.41 17.74 3.04
C ASN A 168 -14.62 19.27 2.95
N PRO A 169 -13.68 20.05 2.39
CA PRO A 169 -13.82 21.50 2.28
C PRO A 169 -14.93 21.93 1.30
N CYS A 170 -15.41 21.03 0.44
CA CYS A 170 -16.46 21.28 -0.55
C CYS A 170 -17.85 20.79 -0.15
N GLY A 171 -18.01 20.35 1.10
CA GLY A 171 -19.29 20.16 1.77
C GLY A 171 -19.48 21.20 2.86
N SER A 172 -20.73 21.61 3.09
CA SER A 172 -21.10 22.15 4.39
C SER A 172 -22.03 21.17 5.07
N GLU A 173 -21.56 20.64 6.18
CA GLU A 173 -22.25 19.58 6.90
C GLU A 173 -23.24 20.19 7.87
N LEU A 174 -24.51 19.79 7.73
CA LEU A 174 -25.59 20.24 8.59
C LEU A 174 -26.16 19.05 9.33
N CYS A 175 -26.31 19.21 10.64
CA CYS A 175 -27.17 18.34 11.42
C CYS A 175 -28.62 18.79 11.21
N VAL A 176 -29.38 18.04 10.41
CA VAL A 176 -30.76 18.38 10.05
C VAL A 176 -31.74 17.59 10.89
N THR A 177 -32.80 18.26 11.34
CA THR A 177 -33.91 17.60 12.05
C THR A 177 -34.87 16.97 11.06
N GLU A 178 -35.09 15.67 11.19
CA GLU A 178 -36.05 14.89 10.41
C GLU A 178 -37.15 14.35 11.34
N THR A 179 -38.10 13.59 10.79
CA THR A 179 -39.17 13.01 11.61
C THR A 179 -38.58 11.84 12.38
N GLY A 180 -38.56 11.93 13.71
CA GLY A 180 -38.04 10.88 14.58
C GLY A 180 -36.57 11.03 14.99
N GLY A 181 -35.80 11.94 14.38
CA GLY A 181 -34.35 12.04 14.65
C GLY A 181 -33.64 13.26 14.08
N ARG A 182 -32.31 13.28 14.18
CA ARG A 182 -31.40 14.25 13.55
C ARG A 182 -30.25 13.51 12.89
N ARG A 183 -30.01 13.81 11.62
CA ARG A 183 -28.96 13.17 10.83
C ARG A 183 -28.06 14.17 10.13
N CYS A 184 -26.88 13.70 9.79
CA CYS A 184 -25.94 14.46 8.99
C CYS A 184 -26.42 14.55 7.54
N ARG A 185 -26.35 15.76 7.00
CA ARG A 185 -26.63 16.04 5.60
C ARG A 185 -25.60 16.99 5.04
N SER A 186 -24.89 16.50 4.05
CA SER A 186 -23.94 17.27 3.25
C SER A 186 -24.68 18.13 2.23
N THR A 187 -24.38 19.42 2.19
CA THR A 187 -24.80 20.28 1.09
C THR A 187 -23.57 20.74 0.29
N PRO A 188 -23.53 20.48 -1.03
CA PRO A 188 -22.41 20.88 -1.86
C PRO A 188 -22.17 22.39 -1.82
N THR A 189 -20.92 22.78 -1.60
CA THR A 189 -20.48 24.16 -1.69
C THR A 189 -20.55 24.62 -3.16
N PRO A 190 -20.92 25.89 -3.47
CA PRO A 190 -21.03 26.38 -4.84
C PRO A 190 -19.75 26.19 -5.64
N ALA A 191 -19.91 25.89 -6.93
CA ALA A 191 -18.81 25.68 -7.84
C ALA A 191 -17.86 26.90 -7.90
N GLY A 192 -16.55 26.64 -7.89
CA GLY A 192 -15.50 27.67 -7.89
C GLY A 192 -15.19 28.28 -6.53
N THR A 193 -15.79 27.77 -5.44
CA THR A 193 -15.32 28.10 -4.08
C THR A 193 -13.95 27.48 -3.88
N LEU A 194 -12.99 28.26 -3.37
CA LEU A 194 -11.63 27.80 -3.14
C LEU A 194 -11.62 26.65 -2.12
N CYS A 195 -10.91 25.58 -2.47
CA CYS A 195 -10.62 24.46 -1.61
C CYS A 195 -9.14 24.08 -1.80
N ASP A 196 -8.68 23.05 -1.11
CA ASP A 196 -7.36 22.45 -1.27
C ASP A 196 -7.57 20.95 -1.08
N ASP A 197 -7.42 20.18 -2.17
CA ASP A 197 -7.49 18.71 -2.16
C ASP A 197 -6.15 18.08 -1.74
N ARG A 198 -5.15 18.93 -1.41
CA ARG A 198 -3.76 18.58 -1.13
C ARG A 198 -3.06 17.86 -2.29
N ASP A 199 -3.65 17.88 -3.48
CA ASP A 199 -3.02 17.32 -4.67
C ASP A 199 -2.13 18.39 -5.31
N THR A 200 -0.82 18.19 -5.21
CA THR A 200 0.16 19.11 -5.79
C THR A 200 0.20 19.06 -7.33
N CYS A 201 -0.44 18.07 -7.94
CA CYS A 201 -0.59 17.95 -9.39
C CYS A 201 -1.87 18.58 -9.94
N THR A 202 -2.67 19.21 -9.08
CA THR A 202 -3.76 20.06 -9.52
C THR A 202 -3.51 21.51 -9.14
N LEU A 203 -4.09 22.39 -9.94
CA LEU A 203 -3.82 23.82 -9.91
C LEU A 203 -5.16 24.55 -9.91
N PHE A 204 -5.27 25.55 -9.02
CA PHE A 204 -6.52 26.28 -8.78
C PHE A 204 -7.66 25.37 -8.32
N ASP A 205 -7.50 24.78 -7.14
CA ASP A 205 -8.50 23.86 -6.61
C ASP A 205 -9.77 24.62 -6.23
N GLY A 206 -10.87 24.10 -6.77
CA GLY A 206 -12.19 24.67 -6.60
C GLY A 206 -13.22 23.57 -6.44
N CYS A 207 -14.24 23.86 -5.64
CA CYS A 207 -15.36 22.96 -5.56
C CYS A 207 -16.05 22.85 -6.91
N ASP A 208 -16.48 21.66 -7.29
CA ASP A 208 -17.20 21.41 -8.56
C ASP A 208 -18.71 21.71 -8.49
N GLY A 209 -19.23 22.02 -7.29
CA GLY A 209 -20.66 22.22 -7.03
C GLY A 209 -21.45 20.93 -6.79
N LEU A 210 -20.80 19.77 -6.88
CA LEU A 210 -21.34 18.45 -6.53
C LEU A 210 -20.75 17.93 -5.19
N GLY A 211 -19.71 18.60 -4.68
CA GLY A 211 -19.13 18.33 -3.37
C GLY A 211 -17.69 17.84 -3.44
N ALA A 212 -17.08 17.79 -4.62
CA ALA A 212 -15.67 17.44 -4.77
C ALA A 212 -14.81 18.70 -4.88
N CYS A 213 -13.64 18.67 -4.23
CA CYS A 213 -12.57 19.62 -4.51
C CYS A 213 -11.80 19.10 -5.74
N VAL A 214 -11.72 19.91 -6.79
CA VAL A 214 -11.05 19.53 -8.04
C VAL A 214 -10.22 20.70 -8.56
N GLY A 215 -9.03 20.44 -9.07
CA GLY A 215 -8.23 21.44 -9.78
C GLY A 215 -7.97 21.08 -11.25
N ALA A 216 -7.41 22.03 -11.99
CA ALA A 216 -6.93 21.77 -13.35
C ALA A 216 -5.61 20.99 -13.27
N PRO A 217 -5.37 20.00 -14.15
CA PRO A 217 -4.14 19.24 -14.11
C PRO A 217 -2.93 20.14 -14.40
N GLU A 218 -1.92 20.04 -13.55
CA GLU A 218 -0.57 20.57 -13.80
C GLU A 218 0.02 19.91 -15.07
N PRO A 219 0.91 20.60 -15.80
CA PRO A 219 1.65 20.00 -16.90
C PRO A 219 2.45 18.77 -16.46
N ALA A 220 2.68 17.87 -17.41
CA ALA A 220 3.59 16.75 -17.18
C ALA A 220 4.98 17.25 -16.77
N ASP A 221 5.66 16.48 -15.93
CA ASP A 221 6.98 16.80 -15.36
C ASP A 221 7.00 17.97 -14.35
N THR A 222 5.84 18.53 -13.97
CA THR A 222 5.75 19.37 -12.75
C THR A 222 6.12 18.50 -11.55
N ARG A 223 7.02 19.03 -10.69
CA ARG A 223 7.43 18.34 -9.47
C ARG A 223 6.25 18.24 -8.51
N CYS A 224 6.00 17.05 -8.01
CA CYS A 224 5.03 16.74 -6.98
C CYS A 224 5.66 15.80 -5.94
N ASP A 225 4.89 15.50 -4.91
CA ASP A 225 5.22 14.52 -3.87
C ASP A 225 3.90 13.84 -3.48
N ASN A 226 3.80 12.53 -3.66
CA ASN A 226 2.60 11.75 -3.32
C ASN A 226 2.64 11.17 -1.90
N GLY A 227 3.71 11.41 -1.14
CA GLY A 227 3.92 10.89 0.20
C GLY A 227 3.95 9.37 0.31
N LEU A 228 4.12 8.65 -0.82
CA LEU A 228 4.01 7.21 -0.91
C LEU A 228 5.37 6.51 -1.07
N TYR A 229 6.46 7.23 -1.38
CA TYR A 229 7.80 6.66 -1.49
C TYR A 229 8.92 7.62 -1.14
N CYS A 230 9.90 7.12 -0.37
CA CYS A 230 11.25 7.67 -0.32
C CYS A 230 12.00 7.21 -1.54
N ASP A 231 11.85 7.96 -2.64
CA ASP A 231 12.33 7.69 -4.00
C ASP A 231 13.39 8.70 -4.49
N GLY A 232 13.74 9.73 -3.70
CA GLY A 232 14.96 10.57 -3.88
C GLY A 232 15.01 11.33 -5.21
N ALA A 233 13.91 11.33 -5.96
CA ALA A 233 13.65 12.08 -7.16
C ALA A 233 12.27 12.72 -6.97
N PRO A 234 12.04 13.97 -7.37
CA PRO A 234 10.70 14.52 -7.25
C PRO A 234 9.76 13.67 -8.10
N ASP A 235 8.70 13.12 -7.51
CA ASP A 235 7.59 12.58 -8.29
C ASP A 235 7.18 13.61 -9.36
N ALA A 236 6.65 13.11 -10.47
CA ALA A 236 6.22 13.97 -11.55
C ALA A 236 4.72 13.83 -11.78
N CYS A 237 4.07 14.97 -12.00
CA CYS A 237 2.73 14.96 -12.54
C CYS A 237 2.75 14.32 -13.93
N ASP A 238 1.79 13.43 -14.20
CA ASP A 238 1.63 12.75 -15.49
C ASP A 238 0.98 13.63 -16.57
N GLY A 239 0.61 14.87 -16.23
CA GLY A 239 -0.15 15.79 -17.09
C GLY A 239 -1.66 15.52 -17.11
N ALA A 240 -2.14 14.50 -16.40
CA ALA A 240 -3.55 14.21 -16.14
C ALA A 240 -3.96 14.57 -14.70
N GLY A 241 -3.05 15.15 -13.91
CA GLY A 241 -3.30 15.57 -12.53
C GLY A 241 -2.95 14.52 -11.50
N HIS A 242 -2.21 13.47 -11.86
CA HIS A 242 -1.77 12.46 -10.89
C HIS A 242 -0.26 12.55 -10.67
N CYS A 243 0.12 12.48 -9.41
CA CYS A 243 1.52 12.43 -9.00
C CYS A 243 2.05 10.99 -9.13
N THR A 244 2.96 10.77 -10.08
CA THR A 244 3.49 9.44 -10.42
C THR A 244 4.98 9.31 -10.10
N PRO A 245 5.41 8.16 -9.54
CA PRO A 245 6.80 7.94 -9.19
C PRO A 245 7.67 7.78 -10.43
N ILE A 246 8.82 8.48 -10.44
CA ILE A 246 9.70 8.52 -11.60
C ILE A 246 10.92 7.60 -11.50
N SER A 247 11.35 7.09 -10.33
CA SER A 247 12.38 6.02 -10.20
C SER A 247 12.67 5.54 -8.77
N PHE A 248 13.35 4.38 -8.67
CA PHE A 248 13.65 3.53 -7.49
C PHE A 248 14.13 4.19 -6.17
N THR A 249 13.68 3.60 -5.06
CA THR A 249 14.04 3.85 -3.64
C THR A 249 15.54 4.17 -3.36
N PRO A 250 15.93 5.41 -2.94
CA PRO A 250 17.23 5.80 -2.39
C PRO A 250 17.53 5.15 -1.04
N CYS A 251 16.53 4.81 -0.24
CA CYS A 251 16.79 4.13 1.03
C CYS A 251 17.17 2.67 0.74
N PRO A 252 18.40 2.25 1.08
CA PRO A 252 18.80 0.88 0.84
C PRO A 252 17.93 -0.07 1.68
N THR A 253 17.46 -1.16 1.07
CA THR A 253 16.72 -2.23 1.75
C THR A 253 17.62 -3.13 2.62
N SER A 254 18.90 -2.80 2.73
CA SER A 254 19.91 -3.50 3.53
C SER A 254 20.76 -2.50 4.30
N GLY A 255 21.22 -2.89 5.49
CA GLY A 255 21.98 -2.01 6.39
C GLY A 255 21.14 -1.48 7.54
N CYS A 256 21.39 -0.24 7.94
CA CYS A 256 20.84 0.38 9.15
C CYS A 256 19.68 1.34 8.87
N VAL A 257 18.70 0.90 8.09
CA VAL A 257 17.49 1.67 7.78
C VAL A 257 16.30 1.05 8.49
N ALA A 258 15.64 1.80 9.39
CA ALA A 258 14.42 1.34 10.06
C ALA A 258 13.14 1.80 9.35
N GLY A 259 13.25 2.77 8.46
CA GLY A 259 12.14 3.33 7.72
C GLY A 259 12.56 4.63 7.06
N CYS A 260 11.58 5.44 6.73
CA CYS A 260 11.79 6.73 6.12
C CYS A 260 10.80 7.76 6.65
N ASP A 261 11.22 9.02 6.69
CA ASP A 261 10.33 10.16 6.90
C ASP A 261 9.95 10.72 5.53
N GLU A 262 8.73 10.40 5.09
CA GLU A 262 8.18 10.81 3.79
C GLU A 262 8.07 12.34 3.66
N ALA A 263 7.84 13.07 4.76
CA ALA A 263 7.68 14.52 4.71
C ALA A 263 9.00 15.27 4.45
N THR A 264 10.12 14.62 4.73
CA THR A 264 11.47 15.22 4.58
C THR A 264 12.36 14.43 3.62
N ASP A 265 11.82 13.41 2.96
CA ASP A 265 12.53 12.47 2.09
C ASP A 265 13.86 12.00 2.71
N THR A 266 13.82 11.68 4.01
CA THR A 266 15.01 11.35 4.82
C THR A 266 14.92 9.93 5.35
N CYS A 267 15.88 9.08 4.97
CA CYS A 267 15.97 7.72 5.50
C CYS A 267 16.26 7.74 7.01
N LEU A 268 15.45 7.01 7.78
CA LEU A 268 15.57 6.97 9.24
C LEU A 268 16.55 5.87 9.68
N PRO A 269 17.53 6.19 10.53
CA PRO A 269 18.49 5.21 11.01
C PRO A 269 17.82 4.17 11.90
N ALA A 270 18.26 2.93 11.78
CA ALA A 270 17.81 1.84 12.64
C ALA A 270 18.37 1.95 14.06
N ALA A 271 17.58 1.52 15.05
CA ALA A 271 17.96 1.55 16.45
C ALA A 271 19.22 0.72 16.74
N THR A 272 19.91 1.03 17.84
CA THR A 272 21.16 0.36 18.23
C THR A 272 21.03 -1.12 18.55
N SER A 273 19.81 -1.63 18.69
CA SER A 273 19.52 -3.05 18.87
C SER A 273 19.45 -3.83 17.56
N VAL A 274 19.45 -3.16 16.41
CA VAL A 274 19.35 -3.82 15.10
C VAL A 274 20.73 -4.31 14.70
N GLU A 275 20.88 -5.61 14.52
CA GLU A 275 22.07 -6.22 13.91
C GLU A 275 22.01 -6.00 12.39
N CYS A 276 23.01 -5.33 11.84
CA CYS A 276 23.12 -5.07 10.40
C CYS A 276 24.10 -6.02 9.71
N ARG A 277 24.98 -6.66 10.48
CA ARG A 277 25.82 -7.76 10.03
C ARG A 277 26.01 -8.78 11.14
N ALA A 278 25.73 -10.04 10.83
CA ALA A 278 26.02 -11.15 11.71
C ALA A 278 27.53 -11.47 11.74
N ALA A 279 27.97 -12.04 12.86
CA ALA A 279 29.31 -12.61 12.97
C ALA A 279 29.46 -13.81 12.02
N ALA A 280 30.51 -13.80 11.18
CA ALA A 280 30.83 -14.88 10.27
C ALA A 280 31.44 -16.11 10.98
N HIS A 281 32.09 -15.92 12.13
CA HIS A 281 32.73 -16.96 12.94
C HIS A 281 32.94 -16.50 14.40
N PRO A 282 33.37 -17.37 15.35
CA PRO A 282 33.49 -17.00 16.77
C PRO A 282 34.42 -15.82 17.09
N CYS A 283 35.45 -15.60 16.26
CA CYS A 283 36.34 -14.44 16.38
C CYS A 283 35.96 -13.24 15.52
N ASP A 284 34.74 -13.23 15.00
CA ASP A 284 34.17 -12.12 14.25
C ASP A 284 33.10 -11.45 15.12
N ALA A 285 33.08 -10.11 15.18
CA ALA A 285 32.00 -9.43 15.88
C ALA A 285 30.79 -9.30 14.95
N ALA A 286 29.59 -9.36 15.52
CA ALA A 286 28.41 -8.84 14.83
C ALA A 286 28.38 -7.32 15.00
N GLU A 287 27.95 -6.59 13.98
CA GLU A 287 27.74 -5.14 14.07
C GLU A 287 26.27 -4.83 14.22
N ASN A 288 26.02 -3.98 15.20
CA ASN A 288 24.75 -3.33 15.39
C ASN A 288 24.80 -1.91 14.84
N CYS A 289 23.65 -1.42 14.41
CA CYS A 289 23.48 -0.03 14.02
C CYS A 289 23.85 0.92 15.18
N ASP A 290 24.24 2.14 14.86
CA ASP A 290 24.61 3.15 15.87
C ASP A 290 23.44 4.07 16.27
N GLY A 291 22.27 3.90 15.63
CA GLY A 291 21.10 4.77 15.83
C GLY A 291 21.18 6.11 15.11
N ILE A 292 22.20 6.34 14.29
CA ILE A 292 22.49 7.64 13.66
C ILE A 292 22.74 7.48 12.16
N ALA A 293 23.61 6.55 11.75
CA ALA A 293 23.94 6.28 10.37
C ALA A 293 23.02 5.21 9.77
N THR A 294 22.72 5.36 8.48
CA THR A 294 21.96 4.37 7.70
C THR A 294 22.84 3.26 7.12
N SER A 295 24.16 3.44 7.15
CA SER A 295 25.14 2.41 6.81
C SER A 295 25.51 1.59 8.05
N CYS A 296 25.70 0.29 7.87
CA CYS A 296 26.28 -0.56 8.91
C CYS A 296 27.70 -0.07 9.27
N PRO A 297 28.11 -0.09 10.55
CA PRO A 297 29.48 0.22 10.95
C PRO A 297 30.52 -0.65 10.22
N ALA A 298 31.78 -0.21 10.27
CA ALA A 298 32.87 -0.98 9.71
C ALA A 298 33.04 -2.32 10.44
N ASP A 299 33.43 -3.34 9.67
CA ASP A 299 33.71 -4.68 10.17
C ASP A 299 34.84 -4.68 11.21
N VAL A 300 34.56 -5.25 12.39
CA VAL A 300 35.54 -5.41 13.46
C VAL A 300 35.63 -6.86 13.98
N PRO A 301 36.84 -7.35 14.31
CA PRO A 301 36.99 -8.66 14.92
C PRO A 301 36.44 -8.68 16.35
N ALA A 302 36.10 -9.87 16.84
CA ALA A 302 35.73 -10.06 18.24
C ALA A 302 36.87 -9.66 19.18
N ALA A 303 36.53 -9.20 20.38
CA ALA A 303 37.51 -8.75 21.36
C ALA A 303 38.52 -9.86 21.70
N ALA A 304 39.79 -9.49 21.90
CA ALA A 304 40.81 -10.43 22.34
C ALA A 304 40.39 -11.11 23.66
N GLY A 305 40.53 -12.43 23.74
CA GLY A 305 40.06 -13.22 24.88
C GLY A 305 38.64 -13.78 24.76
N THR A 306 37.89 -13.43 23.70
CA THR A 306 36.60 -14.07 23.39
C THR A 306 36.83 -15.56 23.19
N VAL A 307 36.04 -16.40 23.87
CA VAL A 307 36.17 -17.86 23.79
C VAL A 307 35.83 -18.32 22.37
N CYS A 308 36.71 -19.15 21.81
CA CYS A 308 36.52 -19.75 20.51
C CYS A 308 37.05 -21.19 20.54
N ASP A 309 37.06 -21.84 19.38
CA ASP A 309 37.66 -23.16 19.13
C ASP A 309 38.37 -23.05 17.78
N ASP A 310 39.68 -23.35 17.74
CA ASP A 310 40.49 -23.28 16.52
C ASP A 310 40.46 -24.59 15.70
N GLY A 311 39.73 -25.59 16.19
CA GLY A 311 39.57 -26.91 15.59
C GLY A 311 40.76 -27.84 15.79
N ASP A 312 41.76 -27.46 16.59
CA ASP A 312 42.88 -28.32 16.97
C ASP A 312 42.60 -28.98 18.34
N ASP A 313 42.41 -30.29 18.36
CA ASP A 313 42.17 -31.04 19.60
C ASP A 313 43.34 -30.97 20.61
N CYS A 314 44.53 -30.51 20.17
CA CYS A 314 45.71 -30.38 21.03
C CYS A 314 45.87 -29.03 21.71
N THR A 315 45.04 -28.06 21.38
CA THR A 315 44.98 -26.77 22.05
C THR A 315 43.88 -26.78 23.11
N ILE A 316 44.11 -26.00 24.17
CA ILE A 316 43.11 -25.75 25.21
C ILE A 316 43.01 -24.25 25.47
N ASN A 317 41.86 -23.83 25.98
CA ASN A 317 41.52 -22.44 26.29
C ASN A 317 41.68 -21.52 25.07
N ASP A 318 41.04 -21.88 23.97
CA ASP A 318 41.17 -21.13 22.72
C ASP A 318 40.44 -19.80 22.82
N VAL A 319 41.14 -18.76 22.40
CA VAL A 319 40.68 -17.39 22.51
C VAL A 319 41.03 -16.61 21.26
N CYS A 320 40.22 -15.61 20.97
CA CYS A 320 40.47 -14.69 19.87
C CYS A 320 41.66 -13.77 20.18
N ASP A 321 42.46 -13.44 19.17
CA ASP A 321 43.61 -12.52 19.27
C ASP A 321 43.23 -11.03 19.18
N GLY A 322 41.97 -10.73 18.90
CA GLY A 322 41.49 -9.39 18.56
C GLY A 322 41.84 -8.93 17.14
N GLY A 323 42.45 -9.80 16.33
CA GLY A 323 42.70 -9.66 14.90
C GLY A 323 41.83 -10.60 14.04
N GLY A 324 40.91 -11.34 14.66
CA GLY A 324 39.98 -12.25 13.98
C GLY A 324 40.44 -13.71 13.97
N SER A 325 41.61 -14.03 14.53
CA SER A 325 42.12 -15.40 14.59
C SER A 325 41.83 -16.04 15.95
N CYS A 326 41.43 -17.31 15.93
CA CYS A 326 41.33 -18.15 17.13
C CYS A 326 42.66 -18.90 17.33
N TYR A 327 43.15 -18.94 18.57
CA TYR A 327 44.32 -19.74 18.93
C TYR A 327 44.23 -20.21 20.38
N GLY A 328 44.74 -21.39 20.67
CA GLY A 328 44.86 -21.91 22.03
C GLY A 328 46.28 -22.13 22.53
N THR A 329 46.35 -22.64 23.76
CA THR A 329 47.61 -23.08 24.36
C THR A 329 47.79 -24.57 24.12
N TYR A 330 48.89 -24.97 23.49
CA TYR A 330 49.21 -26.38 23.27
C TYR A 330 49.30 -27.12 24.61
N ASN A 331 48.47 -28.14 24.78
CA ASN A 331 48.47 -29.00 25.97
C ASN A 331 48.19 -30.47 25.60
N CYS A 332 48.91 -30.90 24.58
CA CYS A 332 49.26 -32.29 24.30
C CYS A 332 50.70 -32.55 24.82
#